data_AF-G2FQR7-F1
#
_entry.id   AF-G2FQR7-F1
#
_cell.length_a   1.000
_cell.length_b   1.000
_cell.length_c   1.000
_cell.angle_alpha   90.00
_cell.angle_beta   90.00
_cell.angle_gamma   90.00
#
_symmetry.space_group_name_H-M   'P 1'
#
loop_
_entity.id
_entity.type
_entity.pdbx_description
1 polymer ?
#
loop_
_entity_poly.entity_id
_entity_poly.type
_entity_poly.pdbx_seq_one_letter_code
_entity_poly.pdbx_strand_id
1 'polypeptide(L)'
;MVLLKILNFEVPLGFNVSGPALAAALVLFAGIFLLTLLNTLRQIHLAKPVELLQGGQTGEKEPKTKWPLVVIGTLSLGGGYFISLTTQSPLAAYSQFFYAVLLVMVGTYCLFTAGSIAVLKLLRRNKGYYYQTRHFTAVAGMMYRMKQNAVGLASICIMATAVLVMVSTTVSLYIGMEDVLHTRYPQNIMISAPVSAQQSVEGLQRLVHEVLAKHRLVVKDRMDYRYLFFSGNQEVGTVITAESKMSNASSSLREYYLIPLEDYNRLTHQTVSLGDQEILIYSGSSKYENDTLTVLNRTFTVKERLDSFLEKSLGGSSISGSYYIVVKDMDVIKAMEETLAEENGDELSGYNYYLGFDLDAGEAEISAVYQDIRTAVGSDYPG
;
A
#
# COMPACT_ATOMS: atom_id res chain seq x y z
N MET A 1 9.14 -17.58 9.98
CA MET A 1 10.34 -18.43 10.03
C MET A 1 11.21 -18.25 8.78
N VAL A 2 10.73 -18.55 7.57
CA VAL A 2 11.52 -18.36 6.33
C VAL A 2 11.90 -16.89 6.11
N LEU A 3 10.96 -15.95 6.27
CA LEU A 3 11.23 -14.50 6.14
C LEU A 3 12.31 -14.01 7.13
N LEU A 4 12.22 -14.38 8.41
CA LEU A 4 13.21 -14.01 9.44
C LEU A 4 14.61 -14.56 9.13
N LYS A 5 14.67 -15.76 8.53
CA LYS A 5 15.92 -16.42 8.15
C LYS A 5 16.55 -15.77 6.91
N ILE A 6 15.74 -15.17 6.04
CA ILE A 6 16.21 -14.36 4.90
C ILE A 6 16.71 -12.98 5.38
N LEU A 7 16.07 -12.41 6.41
CA LEU A 7 16.42 -11.08 6.96
C LEU A 7 17.62 -11.08 7.93
N ASN A 8 18.28 -12.22 8.19
CA ASN A 8 19.41 -12.37 9.12
C ASN A 8 19.22 -11.72 10.51
N PHE A 9 17.96 -11.62 10.96
CA PHE A 9 17.63 -11.01 12.24
C PHE A 9 17.71 -12.07 13.35
N GLU A 10 18.70 -11.95 14.24
CA GLU A 10 18.76 -12.72 15.48
C GLU A 10 17.74 -12.17 16.49
N VAL A 11 16.45 -12.43 16.26
CA VAL A 11 15.42 -12.08 17.24
C VAL A 11 15.39 -13.18 18.31
N PRO A 12 15.73 -12.89 19.58
CA PRO A 12 15.38 -13.78 20.67
C PRO A 12 13.85 -13.75 20.77
N LEU A 13 13.19 -14.72 20.12
CA LEU A 13 11.75 -14.88 20.22
C LEU A 13 11.41 -15.22 21.68
N GLY A 14 11.14 -14.19 22.48
CA GLY A 14 10.57 -14.33 23.80
C GLY A 14 9.21 -15.00 23.66
N PHE A 15 9.12 -16.28 24.03
CA PHE A 15 7.86 -17.00 24.05
C PHE A 15 7.04 -16.50 25.25
N ASN A 16 6.20 -15.49 25.03
CA ASN A 16 5.29 -14.97 26.04
C ASN A 16 3.88 -15.55 25.81
N VAL A 17 3.47 -16.46 26.68
CA VAL A 17 2.09 -16.98 26.66
C VAL A 17 1.21 -16.05 27.48
N SER A 18 0.44 -15.22 26.78
CA SER A 18 -0.58 -14.39 27.41
C SER A 18 -1.72 -15.26 27.94
N GLY A 19 -1.79 -15.42 29.26
CA GLY A 19 -2.92 -16.09 29.94
C GLY A 19 -4.30 -15.54 29.53
N PRO A 20 -4.49 -14.21 29.41
CA PRO A 20 -5.71 -13.63 28.87
C PRO A 20 -6.04 -14.08 27.45
N ALA A 21 -5.04 -14.18 26.56
CA ALA A 21 -5.24 -14.66 25.20
C ALA A 21 -5.65 -16.15 25.17
N LEU A 22 -5.05 -16.97 26.05
CA LEU A 22 -5.42 -18.38 26.19
C LEU A 22 -6.86 -18.54 26.69
N ALA A 23 -7.26 -17.75 27.70
CA ALA A 23 -8.63 -17.76 28.21
C ALA A 23 -9.64 -17.32 27.15
N ALA A 24 -9.33 -16.26 26.39
CA ALA A 24 -10.17 -15.79 25.29
C ALA A 24 -10.34 -16.86 24.20
N ALA A 25 -9.26 -17.54 23.82
CA ALA A 25 -9.31 -18.65 22.86
C ALA A 25 -10.17 -19.81 23.39
N LEU A 26 -9.99 -20.22 24.66
CA LEU A 26 -10.78 -21.27 25.29
C LEU A 26 -12.26 -20.95 25.30
N VAL A 27 -12.65 -19.73 25.68
CA VAL A 27 -14.06 -19.30 25.70
C VAL A 27 -14.65 -19.30 24.30
N LEU A 28 -13.92 -18.79 23.31
CA LEU A 28 -14.36 -18.77 21.92
C LEU A 28 -14.58 -20.18 21.38
N PHE A 29 -13.60 -21.07 21.54
CA PHE A 29 -13.71 -22.46 21.06
C PHE A 29 -14.77 -23.25 21.82
N ALA A 30 -14.92 -23.05 23.13
CA ALA A 30 -15.99 -23.66 23.91
C ALA A 30 -17.37 -23.21 23.39
N GLY A 31 -17.55 -21.93 23.08
CA GLY A 31 -18.77 -21.40 22.47
C GLY A 31 -19.06 -22.00 21.09
N ILE A 32 -18.05 -22.07 20.21
CA ILE A 32 -18.18 -22.69 18.89
C ILE A 32 -18.56 -24.17 19.03
N PHE A 33 -17.89 -24.93 19.89
CA PHE A 33 -18.19 -26.35 20.09
C PHE A 33 -19.57 -26.56 20.70
N LEU A 34 -19.99 -25.73 21.64
CA LEU A 34 -21.34 -25.79 22.21
C LEU A 34 -22.41 -25.56 21.13
N LEU A 35 -22.26 -24.53 20.30
CA LEU A 35 -23.18 -24.24 19.20
C LEU A 35 -23.19 -25.38 18.17
N THR A 36 -22.02 -25.93 17.86
CA THR A 36 -21.89 -27.06 16.93
C THR A 36 -22.57 -28.30 17.50
N LEU A 37 -22.35 -28.60 18.78
CA LEU A 37 -23.00 -29.71 19.50
C LEU A 37 -24.52 -29.54 19.49
N LEU A 38 -25.03 -28.35 19.82
CA LEU A 38 -26.47 -28.06 19.77
C LEU A 38 -27.04 -28.24 18.36
N ASN A 39 -26.32 -27.80 17.32
CA ASN A 39 -26.73 -28.00 15.93
C ASN A 39 -26.75 -29.49 15.54
N THR A 40 -25.73 -30.25 15.95
CA THR A 40 -25.65 -31.70 15.73
C THR A 40 -26.76 -32.45 16.49
N LEU A 41 -27.00 -32.12 17.76
CA LEU A 41 -28.09 -32.71 18.55
C LEU A 41 -29.46 -32.38 17.96
N ARG A 42 -29.66 -31.14 17.50
CA ARG A 42 -30.88 -30.74 16.80
C ARG A 42 -31.05 -31.53 15.50
N GLN A 43 -29.99 -31.70 14.70
CA GLN A 43 -30.03 -32.53 13.49
C GLN A 43 -30.40 -33.98 13.82
N ILE A 44 -29.77 -34.57 14.84
CA ILE A 44 -30.04 -35.96 15.26
C ILE A 44 -31.48 -36.10 15.76
N HIS A 45 -31.98 -35.16 16.56
CA HIS A 45 -33.33 -35.21 17.13
C HIS A 45 -34.43 -35.01 16.08
N LEU A 46 -34.15 -34.21 15.03
CA LEU A 46 -35.07 -34.00 13.91
C LEU A 46 -34.95 -35.07 12.82
N ALA A 47 -33.86 -35.83 12.79
CA ALA A 47 -33.66 -36.91 11.83
C ALA A 47 -34.50 -38.12 12.24
N LYS A 48 -35.42 -38.53 11.36
CA LYS A 48 -36.23 -39.73 11.59
C LYS A 48 -35.32 -40.97 11.54
N PRO A 49 -35.35 -41.88 12.52
CA PRO A 49 -34.57 -43.12 12.50
C PRO A 49 -34.81 -43.97 11.23
N VAL A 50 -36.03 -43.91 10.68
CA VAL A 50 -36.41 -44.54 9.40
C VAL A 50 -35.69 -43.91 8.19
N GLU A 51 -35.45 -42.59 8.19
CA GLU A 51 -34.70 -41.93 7.11
C GLU A 51 -33.19 -42.22 7.18
N LEU A 52 -32.63 -42.45 8.37
CA LEU A 52 -31.26 -42.95 8.54
C LEU A 52 -31.10 -44.40 8.05
N LEU A 53 -32.09 -45.26 8.32
CA LEU A 53 -32.07 -46.68 7.88
C LEU A 53 -32.39 -46.85 6.39
N GLN A 54 -33.19 -45.96 5.79
CA GLN A 54 -33.50 -45.93 4.35
C GLN A 54 -32.59 -44.99 3.53
N GLY A 55 -31.61 -44.33 4.16
CA GLY A 55 -30.71 -43.39 3.50
C GLY A 55 -29.88 -44.01 2.37
N GLY A 56 -29.67 -45.34 2.40
CA GLY A 56 -29.04 -46.09 1.30
C GLY A 56 -30.01 -46.65 0.25
N GLN A 57 -31.33 -46.65 0.51
CA GLN A 57 -32.36 -47.26 -0.36
C GLN A 57 -33.27 -46.24 -1.06
N THR A 58 -33.24 -44.97 -0.64
CA THR A 58 -33.96 -43.89 -1.34
C THR A 58 -33.11 -43.38 -2.49
N GLY A 59 -33.52 -43.68 -3.73
CA GLY A 59 -32.86 -43.16 -4.93
C GLY A 59 -32.69 -41.65 -4.87
N GLU A 60 -31.47 -41.17 -5.14
CA GLU A 60 -31.14 -39.75 -5.04
C GLU A 60 -32.10 -38.90 -5.90
N LYS A 61 -32.90 -38.05 -5.25
CA LYS A 61 -33.76 -37.09 -5.95
C LYS A 61 -32.93 -36.19 -6.85
N GLU A 62 -33.36 -36.03 -8.11
CA GLU A 62 -32.68 -35.16 -9.08
C GLU A 62 -32.48 -33.75 -8.48
N PRO A 63 -31.26 -33.19 -8.53
CA PRO A 63 -31.01 -31.87 -7.98
C PRO A 63 -31.84 -30.81 -8.69
N LYS A 64 -32.63 -30.04 -7.94
CA LYS A 64 -33.33 -28.86 -8.48
C LYS A 64 -32.32 -27.75 -8.72
N THR A 65 -32.35 -27.18 -9.91
CA THR A 65 -31.50 -26.03 -10.25
C THR A 65 -32.09 -24.79 -9.59
N LYS A 66 -31.35 -24.17 -8.68
CA LYS A 66 -31.75 -22.92 -8.06
C LYS A 66 -31.26 -21.75 -8.93
N TRP A 67 -32.00 -21.43 -10.00
CA TRP A 67 -31.63 -20.36 -10.94
C TRP A 67 -31.28 -19.01 -10.30
N PRO A 68 -31.96 -18.53 -9.25
CA PRO A 68 -31.56 -17.28 -8.59
C PRO A 68 -30.14 -17.31 -8.03
N LEU A 69 -29.71 -18.45 -7.47
CA LEU A 69 -28.34 -18.64 -6.97
C LEU A 69 -27.30 -18.62 -8.09
N VAL A 70 -27.65 -19.10 -9.29
CA VAL A 70 -26.75 -19.02 -10.46
C VAL A 70 -26.54 -17.56 -10.86
N VAL A 71 -27.62 -16.78 -10.94
CA VAL A 71 -27.55 -15.36 -11.32
C VAL A 71 -26.76 -14.57 -10.29
N ILE A 72 -27.05 -14.74 -9.00
CA ILE A 72 -26.30 -14.10 -7.91
C ILE A 72 -24.83 -14.49 -7.98
N GLY A 73 -24.52 -15.79 -8.15
CA GLY A 73 -23.15 -16.26 -8.23
C GLY A 73 -22.36 -15.62 -9.38
N THR A 74 -22.95 -15.56 -10.56
CA THR A 74 -22.34 -14.93 -11.75
C THR A 74 -22.16 -13.42 -11.55
N LEU A 75 -23.17 -12.71 -11.04
CA LEU A 75 -23.08 -11.27 -10.79
C LEU A 75 -22.06 -10.93 -9.70
N SER A 76 -22.01 -11.72 -8.62
CA SER A 76 -21.03 -11.53 -7.54
C SER A 76 -19.61 -11.81 -8.00
N LEU A 77 -19.38 -12.84 -8.82
CA LEU A 77 -18.04 -13.10 -9.35
C LEU A 77 -17.62 -12.01 -10.35
N GLY A 78 -18.53 -11.62 -11.25
CA GLY A 78 -18.30 -10.55 -12.22
C GLY A 78 -18.09 -9.19 -11.57
N GLY A 79 -18.85 -8.86 -10.53
CA GLY A 79 -18.70 -7.62 -9.77
C GLY A 79 -17.36 -7.53 -9.03
N GLY A 80 -16.90 -8.65 -8.43
CA GLY A 80 -15.58 -8.69 -7.78
C GLY A 80 -14.45 -8.45 -8.78
N TYR A 81 -14.56 -9.06 -9.98
CA TYR A 81 -13.61 -8.85 -11.06
C TYR A 81 -13.66 -7.41 -11.61
N PHE A 82 -14.85 -6.84 -11.77
CA PHE A 82 -15.03 -5.45 -12.21
C PHE A 82 -14.40 -4.44 -11.25
N ILE A 83 -14.62 -4.62 -9.93
CA ILE A 83 -13.98 -3.80 -8.91
C ILE A 83 -12.46 -3.91 -9.03
N SER A 84 -11.93 -5.13 -9.12
CA SER A 84 -10.48 -5.37 -9.24
C SER A 84 -9.83 -4.68 -10.46
N LEU A 85 -10.56 -4.50 -11.56
CA LEU A 85 -10.04 -3.84 -12.78
C LEU A 85 -10.20 -2.31 -12.77
N THR A 86 -11.12 -1.78 -11.97
CA THR A 86 -11.47 -0.34 -11.97
C THR A 86 -10.76 0.42 -10.85
N THR A 87 -10.26 -0.28 -9.83
CA THR A 87 -9.49 0.32 -8.73
C THR A 87 -8.14 0.83 -9.23
N GLN A 88 -7.97 2.16 -9.29
CA GLN A 88 -6.73 2.81 -9.73
C GLN A 88 -5.86 3.35 -8.58
N SER A 89 -6.46 3.71 -7.43
CA SER A 89 -5.71 4.32 -6.32
C SER A 89 -5.32 3.27 -5.27
N PRO A 90 -4.05 3.25 -4.81
CA PRO A 90 -3.58 2.30 -3.79
C PRO A 90 -4.35 2.38 -2.47
N LEU A 91 -4.76 3.59 -2.07
CA LEU A 91 -5.49 3.82 -0.82
C LEU A 91 -6.96 3.35 -0.88
N ALA A 92 -7.66 3.57 -2.00
CA ALA A 92 -9.02 3.04 -2.17
C ALA A 92 -9.02 1.51 -2.36
N ALA A 93 -7.89 0.95 -2.81
CA ALA A 93 -7.75 -0.49 -3.00
C ALA A 93 -7.93 -1.28 -1.71
N TYR A 94 -7.56 -0.74 -0.54
CA TYR A 94 -7.66 -1.48 0.72
C TYR A 94 -9.11 -1.89 1.06
N SER A 95 -10.04 -0.94 0.99
CA SER A 95 -11.46 -1.20 1.28
C SER A 95 -12.15 -1.95 0.14
N GLN A 96 -11.86 -1.57 -1.11
CA GLN A 96 -12.45 -2.21 -2.30
C GLN A 96 -12.01 -3.67 -2.45
N PHE A 97 -10.76 -4.00 -2.12
CA PHE A 97 -10.25 -5.37 -2.12
C PHE A 97 -11.03 -6.27 -1.17
N PHE A 98 -11.34 -5.79 0.05
CA PHE A 98 -12.11 -6.57 1.01
C PHE A 98 -13.51 -6.92 0.47
N TYR A 99 -14.21 -5.95 -0.12
CA TYR A 99 -15.50 -6.20 -0.76
C TYR A 99 -15.39 -7.14 -1.96
N ALA A 100 -14.36 -6.98 -2.80
CA ALA A 100 -14.14 -7.83 -3.97
C ALA A 100 -13.89 -9.29 -3.57
N VAL A 101 -13.06 -9.55 -2.56
CA VAL A 101 -12.79 -10.90 -2.05
C VAL A 101 -14.06 -11.56 -1.52
N LEU A 102 -14.88 -10.85 -0.75
CA LEU A 102 -16.17 -11.37 -0.27
C LEU A 102 -17.12 -11.69 -1.44
N LEU A 103 -17.20 -10.82 -2.44
CA LEU A 103 -18.01 -11.06 -3.65
C LEU A 103 -17.57 -12.33 -4.38
N VAL A 104 -16.25 -12.52 -4.54
CA VAL A 104 -15.68 -13.71 -5.19
C VAL A 104 -15.93 -14.98 -4.37
N MET A 105 -15.82 -14.94 -3.04
CA MET A 105 -16.12 -16.08 -2.17
C MET A 105 -17.59 -16.50 -2.29
N VAL A 106 -18.52 -15.54 -2.18
CA VAL A 106 -19.95 -15.79 -2.35
C VAL A 106 -20.25 -16.31 -3.76
N GLY A 107 -19.68 -15.67 -4.78
CA GLY A 107 -19.80 -16.07 -6.17
C GLY A 107 -19.38 -17.51 -6.41
N THR A 108 -18.22 -17.89 -5.87
CA THR A 108 -17.66 -19.25 -5.95
C THR A 108 -18.59 -20.27 -5.30
N TYR A 109 -19.06 -20.02 -4.07
CA TYR A 109 -20.01 -20.92 -3.40
C TYR A 109 -21.31 -21.09 -4.20
N CYS A 110 -21.90 -19.99 -4.68
CA CYS A 110 -23.15 -20.03 -5.45
C CYS A 110 -22.98 -20.76 -6.79
N LEU A 111 -21.87 -20.53 -7.50
CA LEU A 111 -21.58 -21.19 -8.77
C LEU A 111 -21.28 -22.67 -8.60
N PHE A 112 -20.49 -23.07 -7.60
CA PHE A 112 -20.23 -24.49 -7.35
C PHE A 112 -21.49 -25.24 -6.90
N THR A 113 -22.36 -24.62 -6.09
CA THR A 113 -23.57 -25.26 -5.56
C THR A 113 -24.75 -25.31 -6.53
N ALA A 114 -24.98 -24.24 -7.32
CA ALA A 114 -26.12 -24.14 -8.22
C ALA A 114 -25.72 -24.01 -9.70
N GLY A 115 -24.66 -23.25 -9.99
CA GLY A 115 -24.20 -22.97 -11.36
C GLY A 115 -23.69 -24.22 -12.06
N SER A 116 -22.90 -25.03 -11.38
CA SER A 116 -22.34 -26.27 -11.90
C SER A 116 -23.43 -27.30 -12.28
N ILE A 117 -24.47 -27.41 -11.45
CA ILE A 117 -25.66 -28.23 -11.72
C ILE A 117 -26.44 -27.65 -12.91
N ALA A 118 -26.54 -26.32 -13.02
CA ALA A 118 -27.18 -25.66 -14.17
C ALA A 118 -26.43 -25.96 -15.48
N VAL A 119 -25.10 -25.90 -15.48
CA VAL A 119 -24.24 -26.25 -16.63
C VAL A 119 -24.43 -27.72 -17.02
N LEU A 120 -24.43 -28.64 -16.04
CA LEU A 120 -24.65 -30.07 -16.30
C LEU A 120 -26.04 -30.33 -16.91
N LYS A 121 -27.08 -29.61 -16.47
CA LYS A 121 -28.41 -29.68 -17.11
C LYS A 121 -28.47 -29.06 -18.49
N LEU A 122 -27.71 -27.99 -18.75
CA LEU A 122 -27.59 -27.41 -20.08
C LEU A 122 -26.92 -28.40 -21.05
N LEU A 123 -25.86 -29.07 -20.61
CA LEU A 123 -25.20 -30.15 -21.36
C LEU A 123 -26.14 -31.33 -21.60
N ARG A 124 -26.97 -31.70 -20.62
CA ARG A 124 -28.03 -32.72 -20.79
C ARG A 124 -29.08 -32.34 -21.83
N ARG A 125 -29.43 -31.05 -21.93
CA ARG A 125 -30.39 -30.53 -22.91
C ARG A 125 -29.85 -30.58 -24.35
N ASN A 126 -28.53 -30.55 -24.52
CA ASN A 126 -27.89 -30.68 -25.82
C ASN A 126 -27.90 -32.16 -26.30
N LYS A 127 -28.91 -32.51 -27.11
CA LYS A 127 -29.13 -33.88 -27.59
C LYS A 127 -27.93 -34.48 -28.34
N GLY A 128 -27.17 -33.67 -29.09
CA GLY A 128 -25.99 -34.12 -29.84
C GLY A 128 -24.80 -34.51 -28.95
N TYR A 129 -24.69 -33.89 -27.77
CA TYR A 129 -23.64 -34.18 -26.79
C TYR A 129 -24.05 -35.29 -25.82
N TYR A 130 -25.29 -35.24 -25.31
CA TYR A 130 -25.73 -36.12 -24.23
C TYR A 130 -26.02 -37.56 -24.64
N TYR A 131 -26.54 -37.80 -25.86
CA TYR A 131 -26.94 -39.15 -26.29
C TYR A 131 -25.79 -40.03 -26.80
N GLN A 132 -24.54 -39.54 -26.73
CA GLN A 132 -23.37 -40.39 -26.95
C GLN A 132 -23.14 -41.26 -25.70
N THR A 133 -22.93 -42.56 -25.90
CA THR A 133 -22.80 -43.57 -24.82
C THR A 133 -21.76 -43.22 -23.76
N ARG A 134 -20.66 -42.55 -24.16
CA ARG A 134 -19.60 -42.07 -23.26
C ARG A 134 -20.01 -40.84 -22.41
N HIS A 135 -20.86 -39.96 -22.93
CA HIS A 135 -21.20 -38.70 -22.27
C HIS A 135 -22.44 -38.84 -21.38
N PHE A 136 -23.38 -39.71 -21.74
CA PHE A 136 -24.61 -39.94 -20.99
C PHE A 136 -24.34 -40.33 -19.53
N THR A 137 -23.53 -41.37 -19.31
CA THR A 137 -23.20 -41.89 -17.98
C THR A 137 -22.36 -40.91 -17.17
N ALA A 138 -21.44 -40.21 -17.82
CA ALA A 138 -20.59 -39.20 -17.19
C ALA A 138 -21.40 -37.98 -16.70
N VAL A 139 -22.26 -37.40 -17.54
CA VAL A 139 -23.06 -36.21 -17.19
C VAL A 139 -24.09 -36.54 -16.11
N ALA A 140 -24.77 -37.68 -16.21
CA ALA A 140 -25.72 -38.12 -15.18
C ALA A 140 -25.02 -38.37 -13.83
N GLY A 141 -23.89 -39.08 -13.81
CA GLY A 141 -23.13 -39.35 -12.60
C GLY A 141 -22.52 -38.09 -11.96
N MET A 142 -21.99 -37.17 -12.77
CA MET A 142 -21.41 -35.90 -12.26
C MET A 142 -22.46 -34.99 -11.63
N MET A 143 -23.69 -34.97 -12.15
CA MET A 143 -24.76 -34.13 -11.59
C MET A 143 -25.11 -34.52 -10.15
N TYR A 144 -25.12 -35.82 -9.84
CA TYR A 144 -25.33 -36.32 -8.48
C TYR A 144 -24.10 -36.12 -7.58
N ARG A 145 -22.91 -36.41 -8.09
CA ARG A 145 -21.65 -36.17 -7.35
C ARG A 145 -21.43 -34.70 -7.01
N MET A 146 -21.80 -33.78 -7.91
CA MET A 146 -21.75 -32.34 -7.62
C MET A 146 -22.79 -31.93 -6.59
N LYS A 147 -24.00 -32.49 -6.59
CA LYS A 147 -24.99 -32.21 -5.55
C LYS A 147 -24.47 -32.55 -4.14
N GLN A 148 -23.75 -33.67 -4.00
CA GLN A 148 -23.20 -34.12 -2.72
C GLN A 148 -21.92 -33.37 -2.32
N ASN A 149 -21.05 -33.05 -3.27
CA ASN A 149 -19.69 -32.55 -2.97
C ASN A 149 -19.43 -31.09 -3.39
N ALA A 150 -20.41 -30.38 -3.94
CA ALA A 150 -20.23 -29.00 -4.41
C ALA A 150 -19.70 -28.05 -3.34
N VAL A 151 -20.18 -28.18 -2.10
CA VAL A 151 -19.73 -27.33 -0.98
C VAL A 151 -18.26 -27.60 -0.68
N GLY A 152 -17.84 -28.87 -0.62
CA GLY A 152 -16.44 -29.25 -0.40
C GLY A 152 -15.53 -28.76 -1.53
N LEU A 153 -15.95 -28.90 -2.79
CA LEU A 153 -15.20 -28.41 -3.95
C LEU A 153 -15.05 -26.87 -3.92
N ALA A 154 -16.10 -26.15 -3.53
CA ALA A 154 -16.05 -24.70 -3.36
C ALA A 154 -15.04 -24.30 -2.27
N SER A 155 -15.06 -24.98 -1.12
CA SER A 155 -14.12 -24.73 -0.02
C SER A 155 -12.66 -25.01 -0.43
N ILE A 156 -12.40 -26.10 -1.15
CA ILE A 156 -11.06 -26.42 -1.68
C ILE A 156 -10.60 -25.33 -2.64
N CYS A 157 -11.47 -24.88 -3.56
CA CYS A 157 -11.15 -23.81 -4.51
C CYS A 157 -10.79 -22.50 -3.80
N ILE A 158 -11.58 -22.11 -2.81
CA ILE A 158 -11.33 -20.89 -2.02
C ILE A 158 -10.02 -21.01 -1.26
N MET A 159 -9.74 -22.17 -0.64
CA MET A 159 -8.48 -22.41 0.07
C MET A 159 -7.28 -22.37 -0.88
N ALA A 160 -7.36 -23.02 -2.04
CA ALA A 160 -6.31 -22.97 -3.06
C ALA A 160 -6.06 -21.53 -3.53
N THR A 161 -7.13 -20.76 -3.74
CA THR A 161 -7.04 -19.35 -4.11
C THR A 161 -6.39 -18.51 -3.01
N ALA A 162 -6.74 -18.74 -1.75
CA ALA A 162 -6.14 -18.06 -0.61
C ALA A 162 -4.63 -18.34 -0.51
N VAL A 163 -4.20 -19.58 -0.76
CA VAL A 163 -2.78 -19.95 -0.82
C VAL A 163 -2.08 -19.24 -1.98
N LEU A 164 -2.69 -19.22 -3.17
CA LEU A 164 -2.14 -18.53 -4.34
C LEU A 164 -1.99 -17.03 -4.09
N VAL A 165 -3.00 -16.38 -3.50
CA VAL A 165 -2.95 -14.95 -3.14
C VAL A 165 -1.83 -14.71 -2.13
N MET A 166 -1.72 -15.52 -1.09
CA MET A 166 -0.67 -15.38 -0.08
C MET A 166 0.74 -15.49 -0.69
N VAL A 167 0.98 -16.52 -1.52
CA VAL A 167 2.28 -16.72 -2.18
C VAL A 167 2.56 -15.58 -3.16
N SER A 168 1.58 -15.20 -3.99
CA SER A 168 1.70 -14.10 -4.95
C SER A 168 2.04 -12.78 -4.26
N THR A 169 1.28 -12.38 -3.25
CA THR A 169 1.55 -11.16 -2.48
C THR A 169 2.93 -11.18 -1.83
N THR A 170 3.35 -12.33 -1.28
CA THR A 170 4.68 -12.46 -0.67
C THR A 170 5.80 -12.27 -1.69
N VAL A 171 5.68 -12.91 -2.87
CA VAL A 171 6.67 -12.79 -3.94
C VAL A 171 6.69 -11.37 -4.51
N SER A 172 5.52 -10.78 -4.77
CA SER A 172 5.41 -9.39 -5.26
C SER A 172 5.99 -8.40 -4.27
N LEU A 173 5.75 -8.58 -2.97
CA LEU A 173 6.34 -7.72 -1.94
C LEU A 173 7.85 -7.88 -1.87
N TYR A 174 8.36 -9.11 -1.98
CA TYR A 174 9.80 -9.38 -1.95
C TYR A 174 10.52 -8.74 -3.15
N ILE A 175 10.00 -8.97 -4.37
CA ILE A 175 10.58 -8.39 -5.59
C ILE A 175 10.45 -6.86 -5.57
N GLY A 176 9.28 -6.34 -5.18
CA GLY A 176 9.05 -4.90 -5.12
C GLY A 176 9.81 -4.17 -4.00
N MET A 177 10.39 -4.90 -3.03
CA MET A 177 11.18 -4.29 -1.96
C MET A 177 12.45 -3.63 -2.50
N GLU A 178 13.11 -4.26 -3.47
CA GLU A 178 14.32 -3.72 -4.09
C GLU A 178 14.01 -2.42 -4.84
N ASP A 179 12.92 -2.42 -5.62
CA ASP A 179 12.44 -1.22 -6.32
C ASP A 179 12.12 -0.09 -5.33
N VAL A 180 11.47 -0.41 -4.20
CA VAL A 180 11.17 0.57 -3.15
C VAL A 180 12.45 1.11 -2.52
N LEU A 181 13.45 0.27 -2.25
CA LEU A 181 14.73 0.71 -1.69
C LEU A 181 15.47 1.63 -2.66
N HIS A 182 15.59 1.25 -3.94
CA HIS A 182 16.25 2.10 -4.94
C HIS A 182 15.50 3.42 -5.20
N THR A 183 14.17 3.40 -5.15
CA THR A 183 13.37 4.63 -5.36
C THR A 183 13.40 5.55 -4.15
N ARG A 184 13.42 5.01 -2.92
CA ARG A 184 13.45 5.82 -1.68
C ARG A 184 14.85 6.24 -1.28
N TYR A 185 15.85 5.43 -1.59
CA TYR A 185 17.25 5.64 -1.23
C TYR A 185 18.14 5.56 -2.49
N PRO A 186 18.01 6.53 -3.41
CA PRO A 186 18.74 6.52 -4.68
C PRO A 186 20.24 6.78 -4.55
N GLN A 187 20.74 7.09 -3.34
CA GLN A 187 22.14 7.40 -3.08
C GLN A 187 22.66 6.63 -1.85
N ASN A 188 23.95 6.29 -1.83
CA ASN A 188 24.56 5.50 -0.74
C ASN A 188 24.45 6.17 0.63
N ILE A 189 24.66 7.49 0.68
CA ILE A 189 24.50 8.28 1.90
C ILE A 189 23.56 9.43 1.59
N MET A 190 22.51 9.56 2.41
CA MET A 190 21.52 10.63 2.35
C MET A 190 21.34 11.20 3.75
N ILE A 191 21.47 12.52 3.87
CA ILE A 191 21.37 13.27 5.12
C ILE A 191 20.29 14.32 4.90
N SER A 192 19.29 14.32 5.78
CA SER A 192 18.27 15.36 5.87
C SER A 192 18.33 15.92 7.28
N ALA A 193 18.74 17.17 7.42
CA ALA A 193 18.86 17.80 8.73
C ALA A 193 18.09 19.13 8.75
N PRO A 194 17.37 19.43 9.85
CA PRO A 194 16.84 20.77 10.06
C PRO A 194 18.02 21.76 10.19
N VAL A 195 17.85 22.94 9.59
CA VAL A 195 18.78 24.06 9.69
C VAL A 195 18.07 25.19 10.42
N SER A 196 18.28 25.23 11.73
CA SER A 196 17.78 26.25 12.65
C SER A 196 18.79 27.39 12.85
N ALA A 197 18.51 28.32 13.77
CA ALA A 197 19.40 29.44 14.07
C ALA A 197 20.78 29.01 14.63
N GLN A 198 20.87 27.86 15.31
CA GLN A 198 22.10 27.34 15.91
C GLN A 198 22.90 26.45 14.95
N GLN A 199 22.30 26.07 13.82
CA GLN A 199 22.81 25.09 12.87
C GLN A 199 23.10 25.77 11.53
N SER A 200 24.11 25.31 10.80
CA SER A 200 24.44 25.87 9.49
C SER A 200 24.65 24.77 8.46
N VAL A 201 24.35 25.09 7.19
CA VAL A 201 24.64 24.18 6.07
C VAL A 201 26.14 23.93 5.99
N GLU A 202 26.94 24.97 6.18
CA GLU A 202 28.41 24.92 6.11
C GLU A 202 29.00 24.06 7.23
N GLY A 203 28.42 24.11 8.44
CA GLY A 203 28.83 23.27 9.56
C GLY A 203 28.62 21.78 9.27
N LEU A 204 27.43 21.42 8.78
CA LEU A 204 27.11 20.05 8.39
C LEU A 204 28.01 19.56 7.25
N GLN A 205 28.19 20.37 6.20
CA GLN A 205 29.08 20.04 5.09
C GLN A 205 30.52 19.84 5.56
N ARG A 206 31.01 20.63 6.52
CA ARG A 206 32.35 20.49 7.10
C ARG A 206 32.51 19.17 7.85
N LEU A 207 31.57 18.84 8.74
CA LEU A 207 31.59 17.57 9.49
C LEU A 207 31.62 16.36 8.55
N VAL A 208 30.76 16.37 7.53
CA VAL A 208 30.72 15.30 6.52
C VAL A 208 32.04 15.23 5.74
N HIS A 209 32.61 16.38 5.36
CA HIS A 209 33.88 16.43 4.65
C HIS A 209 35.05 15.89 5.48
N GLU A 210 35.10 16.20 6.78
CA GLU A 210 36.14 15.71 7.70
C GLU A 210 36.09 14.18 7.83
N VAL A 211 34.89 13.60 7.93
CA VAL A 211 34.73 12.14 7.97
C VAL A 211 35.14 11.51 6.63
N LEU A 212 34.70 12.06 5.50
CA LEU A 212 35.07 11.56 4.18
C LEU A 212 36.60 11.62 3.94
N ALA A 213 37.25 12.70 4.39
CA ALA A 213 38.70 12.86 4.31
C ALA A 213 39.45 11.82 5.16
N LYS A 214 38.94 11.49 6.35
CA LYS A 214 39.50 10.43 7.22
C LYS A 214 39.47 9.06 6.53
N HIS A 215 38.41 8.75 5.81
CA HIS A 215 38.25 7.51 5.05
C HIS A 215 38.88 7.54 3.64
N ARG A 216 39.35 8.71 3.17
CA ARG A 216 39.98 8.91 1.86
C ARG A 216 39.10 8.49 0.68
N LEU A 217 37.80 8.66 0.82
CA LEU A 217 36.83 8.28 -0.21
C LEU A 217 36.52 9.42 -1.17
N VAL A 218 36.25 9.06 -2.42
CA VAL A 218 35.82 9.99 -3.47
C VAL A 218 34.30 9.98 -3.55
N VAL A 219 33.72 11.17 -3.46
CA VAL A 219 32.28 11.42 -3.58
C VAL A 219 31.89 11.42 -5.06
N LYS A 220 30.83 10.69 -5.41
CA LYS A 220 30.19 10.69 -6.73
C LYS A 220 28.74 11.16 -6.62
N ASP A 221 28.20 11.65 -7.73
CA ASP A 221 26.78 12.04 -7.85
C ASP A 221 26.25 12.88 -6.69
N ARG A 222 27.04 13.85 -6.22
CA ARG A 222 26.64 14.70 -5.09
C ARG A 222 25.44 15.55 -5.48
N MET A 223 24.42 15.55 -4.63
CA MET A 223 23.25 16.40 -4.71
C MET A 223 22.99 17.05 -3.36
N ASP A 224 22.86 18.37 -3.35
CA ASP A 224 22.43 19.10 -2.17
C ASP A 224 21.49 20.25 -2.50
N TYR A 225 20.51 20.47 -1.61
CA TYR A 225 19.55 21.56 -1.71
C TYR A 225 18.86 21.81 -0.38
N ARG A 226 18.38 23.03 -0.22
CA ARG A 226 17.56 23.48 0.91
C ARG A 226 16.10 23.33 0.54
N TYR A 227 15.27 22.98 1.51
CA TYR A 227 13.84 22.89 1.31
C TYR A 227 13.04 23.08 2.58
N LEU A 228 11.82 23.62 2.46
CA LEU A 228 10.82 23.53 3.51
C LEU A 228 9.88 22.37 3.20
N PHE A 229 9.57 21.56 4.21
CA PHE A 229 8.63 20.44 4.11
C PHE A 229 7.43 20.67 5.01
N PHE A 230 6.24 20.43 4.47
CA PHE A 230 5.02 20.37 5.25
C PHE A 230 4.00 19.47 4.57
N SER A 231 3.03 19.00 5.35
CA SER A 231 1.87 18.29 4.84
C SER A 231 0.64 19.18 4.90
N GLY A 232 -0.30 18.99 3.97
CA GLY A 232 -1.55 19.74 3.98
C GLY A 232 -2.64 19.08 3.13
N ASN A 233 -3.90 19.35 3.44
CA ASN A 233 -5.00 18.90 2.58
C ASN A 233 -5.12 19.84 1.37
N GLN A 234 -4.96 19.29 0.17
CA GLN A 234 -5.19 20.00 -1.09
C GLN A 234 -6.70 20.17 -1.34
N GLU A 235 -7.13 21.42 -1.44
CA GLU A 235 -8.42 21.82 -1.99
C GLU A 235 -8.23 22.52 -3.35
N VAL A 236 -9.30 22.94 -4.01
CA VAL A 236 -9.19 23.60 -5.33
C VAL A 236 -8.41 24.90 -5.18
N GLY A 237 -7.18 24.93 -5.71
CA GLY A 237 -6.29 26.09 -5.70
C GLY A 237 -5.76 26.49 -4.32
N THR A 238 -6.09 25.78 -3.23
CA THR A 238 -5.71 26.14 -1.85
C THR A 238 -5.20 24.93 -1.08
N VAL A 239 -4.27 25.15 -0.16
CA VAL A 239 -3.74 24.12 0.76
C VAL A 239 -4.07 24.49 2.19
N ILE A 240 -4.70 23.58 2.92
CA ILE A 240 -4.94 23.70 4.35
C ILE A 240 -3.80 23.03 5.09
N THR A 241 -3.01 23.82 5.82
CA THR A 241 -1.81 23.42 6.56
C THR A 241 -2.03 23.33 8.07
N ALA A 242 -2.95 24.13 8.62
CA ALA A 242 -3.26 24.11 10.05
C ALA A 242 -3.83 22.76 10.50
N GLU A 243 -3.13 22.06 11.39
CA GLU A 243 -3.48 20.69 11.84
C GLU A 243 -4.92 20.60 12.36
N SER A 244 -5.39 21.62 13.09
CA SER A 244 -6.75 21.69 13.64
C SER A 244 -7.87 21.70 12.58
N LYS A 245 -7.55 22.10 11.34
CA LYS A 245 -8.48 22.20 10.21
C LYS A 245 -8.28 21.08 9.19
N MET A 246 -7.26 20.25 9.36
CA MET A 246 -6.98 19.16 8.44
C MET A 246 -8.07 18.09 8.50
N SER A 247 -8.47 17.60 7.34
CA SER A 247 -9.43 16.51 7.22
C SER A 247 -8.72 15.18 7.44
N ASN A 248 -9.38 14.28 8.18
CA ASN A 248 -8.92 12.89 8.34
C ASN A 248 -8.97 12.07 7.03
N ALA A 249 -9.50 12.64 5.94
CA ALA A 249 -9.53 11.99 4.64
C ALA A 249 -8.12 11.96 4.01
N SER A 250 -7.50 10.77 3.99
CA SER A 250 -6.16 10.56 3.44
C SER A 250 -6.02 10.89 1.95
N SER A 251 -7.11 10.97 1.20
CA SER A 251 -7.09 11.21 -0.24
C SER A 251 -6.70 12.63 -0.65
N SER A 252 -6.98 13.63 0.19
CA SER A 252 -6.61 15.04 -0.07
C SER A 252 -5.28 15.44 0.57
N LEU A 253 -4.73 14.62 1.48
CA LEU A 253 -3.42 14.87 2.07
C LEU A 253 -2.34 14.83 0.99
N ARG A 254 -1.50 15.86 0.95
CA ARG A 254 -0.34 15.97 0.07
C ARG A 254 0.87 16.46 0.87
N GLU A 255 2.04 16.05 0.41
CA GLU A 255 3.32 16.53 0.92
C GLU A 255 3.87 17.63 0.01
N TYR A 256 4.38 18.72 0.59
CA TYR A 256 4.89 19.87 -0.15
C TYR A 256 6.35 20.08 0.19
N TYR A 257 7.17 20.21 -0.85
CA TYR A 257 8.59 20.51 -0.75
C TYR A 257 8.86 21.83 -1.47
N LEU A 258 9.17 22.88 -0.72
CA LEU A 258 9.50 24.20 -1.28
C LEU A 258 10.99 24.34 -1.40
N ILE A 259 11.49 24.60 -2.61
CA ILE A 259 12.92 24.65 -2.94
C ILE A 259 13.24 26.03 -3.52
N PRO A 260 14.34 26.69 -3.10
CA PRO A 260 14.71 27.98 -3.66
C PRO A 260 15.20 27.82 -5.10
N LEU A 261 14.91 28.80 -5.95
CA LEU A 261 15.25 28.81 -7.37
C LEU A 261 16.75 28.67 -7.63
N GLU A 262 17.59 29.22 -6.75
CA GLU A 262 19.04 29.07 -6.78
C GLU A 262 19.45 27.58 -6.77
N ASP A 263 18.91 26.81 -5.83
CA ASP A 263 19.24 25.40 -5.67
C ASP A 263 18.68 24.58 -6.85
N TYR A 264 17.47 24.89 -7.31
CA TYR A 264 16.88 24.27 -8.49
C TYR A 264 17.74 24.49 -9.74
N ASN A 265 18.06 25.75 -10.08
CA ASN A 265 18.87 26.10 -11.25
C ASN A 265 20.27 25.46 -11.19
N ARG A 266 20.88 25.42 -10.00
CA ARG A 266 22.18 24.79 -9.79
C ARG A 266 22.15 23.29 -10.09
N LEU A 267 21.10 22.59 -9.65
CA LEU A 267 20.96 21.14 -9.81
C LEU A 267 20.49 20.72 -11.20
N THR A 268 19.65 21.53 -11.86
CA THR A 268 19.14 21.24 -13.21
C THR A 268 20.00 21.84 -14.32
N HIS A 269 21.02 22.62 -13.97
CA HIS A 269 21.84 23.41 -14.89
C HIS A 269 21.02 24.34 -15.80
N GLN A 270 19.90 24.83 -15.28
CA GLN A 270 19.02 25.79 -15.96
C GLN A 270 19.22 27.22 -15.43
N THR A 271 18.70 28.19 -16.17
CA THR A 271 18.76 29.61 -15.80
C THR A 271 17.35 30.21 -15.81
N VAL A 272 16.44 29.58 -15.07
CA VAL A 272 15.06 30.08 -14.93
C VAL A 272 15.05 31.28 -13.99
N SER A 273 14.15 32.24 -14.24
CA SER A 273 13.90 33.40 -13.38
C SER A 273 12.44 33.41 -12.95
N LEU A 274 12.17 33.72 -11.67
CA LEU A 274 10.82 33.83 -11.12
C LEU A 274 10.58 35.23 -10.52
N GLY A 275 9.38 35.77 -10.70
CA GLY A 275 8.89 36.91 -9.92
C GLY A 275 8.50 36.53 -8.49
N ASP A 276 8.20 37.53 -7.65
CA ASP A 276 7.93 37.34 -6.21
C ASP A 276 6.72 36.43 -5.90
N GLN A 277 5.78 36.33 -6.85
CA GLN A 277 4.57 35.51 -6.74
C GLN A 277 4.50 34.46 -7.85
N GLU A 278 5.62 34.15 -8.51
CA GLU A 278 5.68 33.09 -9.52
C GLU A 278 6.33 31.84 -8.94
N ILE A 279 5.79 30.66 -9.29
CA ILE A 279 6.36 29.37 -8.92
C ILE A 279 6.47 28.43 -10.12
N LEU A 280 7.41 27.49 -10.05
CA LEU A 280 7.38 26.26 -10.84
C LEU A 280 6.79 25.16 -9.96
N ILE A 281 5.95 24.30 -10.51
CA ILE A 281 5.39 23.17 -9.77
C ILE A 281 5.63 21.86 -10.50
N TYR A 282 6.15 20.87 -9.79
CA TYR A 282 6.16 19.48 -10.22
C TYR A 282 5.21 18.67 -9.33
N SER A 283 4.41 17.83 -9.96
CA SER A 283 3.43 17.00 -9.27
C SER A 283 3.64 15.53 -9.61
N GLY A 284 4.07 14.71 -8.64
CA GLY A 284 4.46 13.32 -8.89
C GLY A 284 3.29 12.40 -9.23
N SER A 285 2.35 12.19 -8.30
CA SER A 285 1.29 11.19 -8.43
C SER A 285 -0.06 11.72 -8.92
N SER A 286 -0.35 13.01 -8.73
CA SER A 286 -1.58 13.65 -9.18
C SER A 286 -1.28 14.98 -9.86
N LYS A 287 -1.67 15.16 -11.12
CA LYS A 287 -1.42 16.41 -11.86
C LYS A 287 -2.07 17.60 -11.16
N TYR A 288 -1.32 18.68 -11.03
CA TYR A 288 -1.84 19.96 -10.56
C TYR A 288 -2.36 20.80 -11.72
N GLU A 289 -3.68 21.02 -11.79
CA GLU A 289 -4.32 21.67 -12.94
C GLU A 289 -4.55 23.18 -12.77
N ASN A 290 -4.60 23.70 -11.55
CA ASN A 290 -4.93 25.11 -11.32
C ASN A 290 -3.77 26.05 -11.72
N ASP A 291 -4.11 27.26 -12.18
CA ASP A 291 -3.10 28.28 -12.55
C ASP A 291 -2.54 29.03 -11.35
N THR A 292 -3.17 28.90 -10.18
CA THR A 292 -2.77 29.56 -8.95
C THR A 292 -2.79 28.60 -7.78
N LEU A 293 -1.81 28.71 -6.89
CA LEU A 293 -1.71 27.97 -5.64
C LEU A 293 -1.72 28.93 -4.46
N THR A 294 -2.69 28.78 -3.56
CA THR A 294 -2.76 29.50 -2.29
C THR A 294 -2.32 28.58 -1.16
N VAL A 295 -1.28 28.95 -0.44
CA VAL A 295 -0.71 28.17 0.67
C VAL A 295 -0.04 29.11 1.66
N LEU A 296 -0.22 28.86 2.97
CA LEU A 296 0.38 29.65 4.06
C LEU A 296 0.16 31.16 3.86
N ASN A 297 -1.11 31.55 3.69
CA ASN A 297 -1.57 32.94 3.46
C ASN A 297 -0.94 33.67 2.26
N ARG A 298 -0.35 32.95 1.30
CA ARG A 298 0.20 33.51 0.06
C ARG A 298 -0.42 32.84 -1.16
N THR A 299 -0.68 33.64 -2.19
CA THR A 299 -1.15 33.15 -3.49
C THR A 299 -0.03 33.30 -4.51
N PHE A 300 0.32 32.20 -5.16
CA PHE A 300 1.33 32.11 -6.21
C PHE A 300 0.68 31.80 -7.55
N THR A 301 1.20 32.39 -8.62
CA THR A 301 0.88 32.06 -10.01
C THR A 301 1.82 30.96 -10.50
N VAL A 302 1.27 29.90 -11.06
CA VAL A 302 2.04 28.79 -11.65
C VAL A 302 2.56 29.24 -13.01
N LYS A 303 3.85 29.57 -13.07
CA LYS A 303 4.53 29.95 -14.31
C LYS A 303 4.72 28.76 -15.23
N GLU A 304 5.11 27.63 -14.66
CA GLU A 304 5.39 26.40 -15.39
C GLU A 304 5.03 25.17 -14.55
N ARG A 305 4.48 24.15 -15.22
CA ARG A 305 4.23 22.83 -14.66
C ARG A 305 5.28 21.88 -15.23
N LEU A 306 6.17 21.39 -14.38
CA LEU A 306 7.29 20.56 -14.79
C LEU A 306 6.82 19.13 -15.05
N ASP A 307 7.32 18.49 -16.11
CA ASP A 307 7.05 17.07 -16.42
C ASP A 307 7.90 16.10 -15.59
N SER A 308 9.07 16.55 -15.16
CA SER A 308 9.99 15.83 -14.28
C SER A 308 10.61 16.79 -13.28
N PHE A 309 10.99 16.28 -12.12
CA PHE A 309 11.82 17.00 -11.16
C PHE A 309 13.22 16.39 -11.10
N LEU A 310 13.97 16.64 -10.02
CA LEU A 310 15.26 16.00 -9.77
C LEU A 310 15.05 14.47 -9.70
N GLU A 311 15.75 13.71 -10.55
CA GLU A 311 15.56 12.26 -10.69
C GLU A 311 15.72 11.48 -9.37
N LYS A 312 16.54 12.00 -8.44
CA LYS A 312 16.85 11.39 -7.13
C LYS A 312 16.15 12.08 -5.94
N SER A 313 15.05 12.83 -6.14
CA SER A 313 14.43 13.63 -5.07
C SER A 313 13.70 12.81 -3.99
N LEU A 314 13.66 13.35 -2.76
CA LEU A 314 13.15 12.73 -1.51
C LEU A 314 11.71 12.14 -1.51
N GLY A 315 10.89 12.39 -2.53
CA GLY A 315 9.43 12.30 -2.52
C GLY A 315 8.84 11.56 -3.72
N GLY A 316 9.67 10.95 -4.58
CA GLY A 316 9.21 10.12 -5.69
C GLY A 316 8.37 8.89 -5.28
N SER A 317 8.33 8.56 -3.98
CA SER A 317 7.67 7.36 -3.43
C SER A 317 6.50 7.65 -2.47
N SER A 318 6.00 8.88 -2.38
CA SER A 318 4.94 9.21 -1.41
C SER A 318 3.59 8.60 -1.80
N ILE A 319 2.97 7.89 -0.85
CA ILE A 319 1.63 7.29 -1.01
C ILE A 319 0.56 8.38 -1.04
N SER A 320 0.76 9.46 -0.29
CA SER A 320 -0.12 10.63 -0.22
C SER A 320 0.03 11.52 -1.47
N GLY A 321 1.13 11.40 -2.20
CA GLY A 321 1.49 12.26 -3.32
C GLY A 321 2.23 13.52 -2.89
N SER A 322 3.26 13.89 -3.64
CA SER A 322 4.16 15.00 -3.31
C SER A 322 4.18 16.05 -4.42
N TYR A 323 4.17 17.31 -4.01
CA TYR A 323 4.39 18.47 -4.87
C TYR A 323 5.72 19.13 -4.53
N TYR A 324 6.52 19.37 -5.56
CA TYR A 324 7.75 20.14 -5.47
C TYR A 324 7.50 21.51 -6.06
N ILE A 325 7.71 22.54 -5.24
CA ILE A 325 7.42 23.93 -5.59
C ILE A 325 8.74 24.68 -5.58
N VAL A 326 9.12 25.24 -6.72
CA VAL A 326 10.28 26.12 -6.81
C VAL A 326 9.81 27.54 -6.58
N VAL A 327 10.35 28.18 -5.54
CA VAL A 327 10.07 29.58 -5.18
C VAL A 327 11.27 30.46 -5.47
N LYS A 328 11.06 31.78 -5.58
CA LYS A 328 12.09 32.73 -6.00
C LYS A 328 13.39 32.65 -5.19
N ASP A 329 13.30 32.64 -3.85
CA ASP A 329 14.47 32.73 -2.96
C ASP A 329 14.16 32.19 -1.55
N MET A 330 15.18 32.24 -0.68
CA MET A 330 15.08 31.80 0.71
C MET A 330 14.22 32.72 1.59
N ASP A 331 14.00 33.97 1.20
CA ASP A 331 13.18 34.90 1.99
C ASP A 331 11.71 34.47 1.92
N VAL A 332 11.26 33.98 0.76
CA VAL A 332 9.94 33.34 0.61
C VAL A 332 9.83 32.10 1.53
N ILE A 333 10.86 31.25 1.55
CA ILE A 333 10.87 30.03 2.37
C ILE A 333 10.75 30.35 3.87
N LYS A 334 11.57 31.29 4.37
CA LYS A 334 11.54 31.70 5.78
C LYS A 334 10.20 32.31 6.18
N ALA A 335 9.63 33.18 5.34
CA ALA A 335 8.32 33.76 5.61
C ALA A 335 7.19 32.71 5.66
N MET A 336 7.30 31.65 4.84
CA MET A 336 6.34 30.55 4.85
C MET A 336 6.54 29.62 6.05
N GLU A 337 7.79 29.38 6.48
CA GLU A 337 8.10 28.66 7.72
C GLU A 337 7.51 29.38 8.94
N GLU A 338 7.70 30.70 9.04
CA GLU A 338 7.11 31.53 10.12
C GLU A 338 5.58 31.39 10.16
N THR A 339 4.93 31.48 9.00
CA THR A 339 3.47 31.32 8.91
C THR A 339 3.02 29.91 9.33
N LEU A 340 3.79 28.87 8.97
CA LEU A 340 3.48 27.49 9.33
C LEU A 340 3.59 27.26 10.84
N ALA A 341 4.65 27.78 11.46
CA ALA A 341 4.84 27.72 12.92
C ALA A 341 3.73 28.46 13.66
N GLU A 342 3.32 29.64 13.17
CA GLU A 342 2.18 30.39 13.72
C GLU A 342 0.84 29.64 13.61
N GLU A 343 0.58 28.98 12.48
CA GLU A 343 -0.67 28.22 12.27
C GLU A 343 -0.81 27.00 13.18
N ASN A 344 0.30 26.32 13.47
CA ASN A 344 0.32 25.10 14.27
C ASN A 344 0.66 25.34 15.75
N GLY A 345 1.15 26.53 16.11
CA GLY A 345 1.59 26.85 17.46
C GLY A 345 2.91 26.18 17.85
N ASP A 346 3.73 25.83 16.85
CA ASP A 346 5.02 25.17 17.00
C ASP A 346 6.17 26.18 17.10
N GLU A 347 7.31 25.75 17.64
CA GLU A 347 8.55 26.52 17.51
C GLU A 347 9.08 26.46 16.07
N LEU A 348 9.75 27.53 15.63
CA LEU A 348 10.42 27.59 14.33
C LEU A 348 11.41 26.43 14.20
N SER A 349 11.06 25.47 13.35
CA SER A 349 11.82 24.23 13.15
C SER A 349 12.98 24.42 12.16
N GLY A 350 13.05 25.57 11.49
CA GLY A 350 13.96 25.85 10.39
C GLY A 350 13.50 25.22 9.08
N TYR A 351 14.23 25.53 8.01
CA TYR A 351 14.15 24.77 6.77
C TYR A 351 15.08 23.55 6.85
N ASN A 352 14.85 22.54 6.03
CA ASN A 352 15.69 21.37 5.94
C ASN A 352 16.78 21.53 4.89
N TYR A 353 17.91 20.89 5.10
CA TYR A 353 18.96 20.75 4.10
C TYR A 353 19.17 19.27 3.78
N TYR A 354 19.03 18.95 2.50
CA TYR A 354 19.32 17.64 1.95
C TYR A 354 20.76 17.61 1.43
N LEU A 355 21.50 16.56 1.77
CA LEU A 355 22.77 16.20 1.18
C LEU A 355 22.79 14.71 0.90
N GLY A 356 22.87 14.34 -0.36
CA GLY A 356 23.01 12.96 -0.78
C GLY A 356 24.16 12.76 -1.75
N PHE A 357 24.84 11.63 -1.67
CA PHE A 357 25.96 11.29 -2.53
C PHE A 357 26.26 9.78 -2.53
N ASP A 358 26.95 9.36 -3.59
CA ASP A 358 27.45 8.02 -3.77
C ASP A 358 28.94 7.94 -3.43
N LEU A 359 29.41 6.76 -3.01
CA LEU A 359 30.79 6.52 -2.62
C LEU A 359 31.40 5.41 -3.48
N ASP A 360 32.63 5.62 -3.93
CA ASP A 360 33.38 4.61 -4.68
C ASP A 360 34.05 3.60 -3.74
N ALA A 361 33.25 2.84 -3.00
CA ALA A 361 33.69 1.92 -1.95
C ALA A 361 32.79 0.67 -1.85
N GLY A 362 33.28 -0.36 -1.15
CA GLY A 362 32.48 -1.56 -0.84
C GLY A 362 31.47 -1.30 0.28
N GLU A 363 30.41 -2.11 0.36
CA GLU A 363 29.30 -1.93 1.34
C GLU A 363 29.76 -1.79 2.80
N ALA A 364 30.75 -2.59 3.22
CA ALA A 364 31.28 -2.55 4.58
C ALA A 364 31.95 -1.21 4.92
N GLU A 365 32.63 -0.61 3.95
CA GLU A 365 33.30 0.68 4.11
C GLU A 365 32.29 1.83 4.06
N ILE A 366 31.30 1.77 3.16
CA ILE A 366 30.15 2.69 3.14
C ILE A 366 29.42 2.67 4.49
N SER A 367 29.18 1.48 5.05
CA SER A 367 28.52 1.32 6.35
C SER A 367 29.35 1.94 7.49
N ALA A 368 30.68 1.77 7.48
CA ALA A 368 31.55 2.39 8.47
C ALA A 368 31.52 3.92 8.39
N VAL A 369 31.59 4.48 7.18
CA VAL A 369 31.50 5.93 6.93
C VAL A 369 30.15 6.47 7.40
N TYR A 370 29.06 5.76 7.10
CA TYR A 370 27.72 6.13 7.56
C TYR A 370 27.64 6.22 9.10
N GLN A 371 28.20 5.27 9.83
CA GLN A 371 28.20 5.32 11.31
C GLN A 371 29.04 6.47 11.86
N ASP A 372 30.21 6.74 11.25
CA ASP A 372 31.06 7.87 11.63
C ASP A 372 30.36 9.21 11.35
N ILE A 373 29.71 9.37 10.18
CA ILE A 373 28.91 10.56 9.85
C ILE A 373 27.77 10.70 10.86
N ARG A 374 27.02 9.62 11.14
CA ARG A 374 25.90 9.66 12.09
C ARG A 374 26.34 10.09 13.48
N THR A 375 27.52 9.65 13.94
CA THR A 375 28.05 10.03 15.25
C THR A 375 28.53 11.47 15.27
N ALA A 376 29.18 11.94 14.20
CA ALA A 376 29.65 13.31 14.08
C ALA A 376 28.50 14.33 13.92
N VAL A 377 27.46 13.96 13.18
CA VAL A 377 26.30 14.84 12.90
C VAL A 377 25.25 14.75 14.00
N GLY A 378 24.99 13.56 14.54
CA GLY A 378 23.90 13.33 15.52
C GLY A 378 24.09 14.01 16.87
N SER A 379 25.28 14.54 17.19
CA SER A 379 25.50 15.38 18.37
C SER A 379 25.01 16.82 18.16
N ASP A 380 25.11 17.33 16.93
CA ASP A 380 24.94 18.75 16.62
C ASP A 380 23.66 19.02 15.80
N TYR A 381 23.13 17.97 15.15
CA TYR A 381 21.92 17.98 14.33
C TYR A 381 21.03 16.79 14.70
N PRO A 382 20.27 16.86 15.82
CA PRO A 382 19.32 15.83 16.18
C PRO A 382 18.16 15.80 15.16
N GLY A 383 18.08 14.73 14.38
CA GLY A 383 17.06 14.48 13.36
C GLY A 383 17.04 13.03 12.94
#